data_AF-A0A7C7RQ96-F1
#
_entry.id   AF-A0A7C7RQ96-F1
#
_cell.length_a   1.000
_cell.length_b   1.000
_cell.length_c   1.000
_cell.angle_alpha   90.00
_cell.angle_beta   90.00
_cell.angle_gamma   90.00
#
_symmetry.space_group_name_H-M   'P 1'
#
loop_
_entity.id
_entity.type
_entity.pdbx_description
1 polymer ?
#
loop_
_entity_poly.entity_id
_entity_poly.type
_entity_poly.pdbx_seq_one_letter_code
_entity_poly.pdbx_strand_id
1 'polypeptide(L)'
;MSAETIFWIVHLPLMLLFLVGMGGVVGVWLQGRVEGQPEGSAGRKARALAGAALSAIFSRRFPLLVKAFVTEAWFNRRLWRASRWRWLNHFLLLSGFMLLMTLSGVAALSEKVLYHVFHLGHVPWISMWYTADHPVTGLLNEIGGTLMTVGFLFFVVRRYLFRPNQLRTGPMDHWMVVALGLILFSGWAAEVIRLNSSDIGPAPHIAFIGYPLSRLVAGLPLDWDRWAAILYVGHGVFTSLVIVTIPFSKFMHVIAGGLLAVADQYQAEIAHVGGEKGAVHVHA
;
A
#
# COMPACT_ATOMS: atom_id res chain seq x y z
N MET A 1 -16.29 -27.11 3.54
CA MET A 1 -15.89 -25.80 4.08
C MET A 1 -16.04 -24.78 2.96
N SER A 2 -16.63 -23.60 3.22
CA SER A 2 -16.73 -22.57 2.18
C SER A 2 -15.35 -21.94 1.91
N ALA A 3 -15.17 -21.35 0.72
CA ALA A 3 -13.93 -20.67 0.37
C ALA A 3 -13.61 -19.52 1.34
N GLU A 4 -14.65 -18.81 1.81
CA GLU A 4 -14.52 -17.78 2.84
C GLU A 4 -14.03 -18.34 4.17
N THR A 5 -14.52 -19.50 4.61
CA THR A 5 -14.01 -20.14 5.84
C THR A 5 -12.52 -20.45 5.72
N ILE A 6 -12.07 -20.93 4.56
CA ILE A 6 -10.65 -21.20 4.30
C ILE A 6 -9.83 -19.91 4.37
N PHE A 7 -10.33 -18.83 3.77
CA PHE A 7 -9.68 -17.51 3.84
C PHE A 7 -9.43 -17.10 5.29
N TRP A 8 -10.45 -17.12 6.15
CA TRP A 8 -10.31 -16.66 7.54
C TRP A 8 -9.38 -17.54 8.39
N ILE A 9 -9.43 -18.86 8.20
CA ILE A 9 -8.55 -19.81 8.89
C ILE A 9 -7.07 -19.54 8.57
N VAL A 10 -6.77 -19.13 7.34
CA VAL A 10 -5.40 -18.82 6.91
C VAL A 10 -5.02 -17.37 7.23
N HIS A 11 -5.92 -16.42 6.97
CA HIS A 11 -5.67 -14.98 7.09
C HIS A 11 -5.40 -14.56 8.53
N LEU A 12 -6.23 -14.99 9.50
CA LEU A 12 -6.12 -14.51 10.89
C LEU A 12 -4.78 -14.89 11.56
N PRO A 13 -4.29 -16.14 11.46
CA PRO A 13 -2.96 -16.48 12.00
C PRO A 13 -1.84 -15.68 11.32
N LEU A 14 -1.91 -15.45 10.01
CA LEU A 14 -0.92 -14.65 9.29
C LEU A 14 -0.95 -13.18 9.74
N MET A 15 -2.13 -12.61 9.99
CA MET A 15 -2.24 -11.24 10.51
C MET A 15 -1.73 -11.14 11.94
N LEU A 16 -1.95 -12.15 12.78
CA LEU A 16 -1.35 -12.21 14.11
C LEU A 16 0.18 -12.23 14.03
N LEU A 17 0.75 -13.08 13.19
CA LEU A 17 2.20 -13.14 12.96
C LEU A 17 2.76 -11.82 12.42
N PHE A 18 2.03 -11.18 11.50
CA PHE A 18 2.38 -9.85 10.99
C PHE A 18 2.44 -8.83 12.13
N LEU A 19 1.43 -8.78 12.99
CA LEU A 19 1.38 -7.85 14.12
C LEU A 19 2.50 -8.12 15.14
N VAL A 20 2.79 -9.39 15.44
CA VAL A 20 3.93 -9.78 16.29
C VAL A 20 5.25 -9.35 15.66
N GLY A 21 5.43 -9.58 14.36
CA GLY A 21 6.62 -9.15 13.61
C GLY A 21 6.80 -7.63 13.63
N MET A 22 5.73 -6.87 13.39
CA MET A 22 5.74 -5.41 13.52
C MET A 22 6.10 -4.95 14.93
N GLY A 23 5.52 -5.59 15.95
CA GLY A 23 5.85 -5.32 17.35
C GLY A 23 7.33 -5.56 17.66
N GLY A 24 7.90 -6.64 17.12
CA GLY A 24 9.33 -6.93 17.22
C GLY A 24 10.21 -5.85 16.57
N VAL A 25 9.90 -5.43 15.35
CA VAL A 25 10.65 -4.38 14.65
C VAL A 25 10.59 -3.05 15.40
N VAL A 26 9.41 -2.63 15.84
CA VAL A 26 9.23 -1.42 16.66
C VAL A 26 10.00 -1.55 17.97
N GLY A 27 9.97 -2.71 18.62
CA GLY A 27 10.74 -3.00 19.82
C GLY A 27 12.24 -2.79 19.63
N VAL A 28 12.81 -3.29 18.53
CA VAL A 28 14.22 -3.07 18.17
C VAL A 28 14.51 -1.59 17.92
N TRP A 29 13.64 -0.88 17.22
CA TRP A 29 13.82 0.57 16.99
C TRP A 29 13.82 1.37 18.29
N LEU A 30 12.98 1.00 19.26
CA LEU A 30 12.89 1.66 20.57
C LEU A 30 14.09 1.39 21.49
N GLN A 31 14.87 0.34 21.23
CA GLN A 31 16.16 0.11 21.88
C GLN A 31 17.21 1.15 21.46
N GLY A 32 17.02 1.81 20.32
CA GLY A 32 17.82 2.95 19.90
C GLY A 32 17.79 4.13 20.89
N ARG A 33 18.83 4.96 20.86
CA ARG A 33 18.84 6.23 21.57
C ARG A 33 17.86 7.19 20.90
N VAL A 34 16.93 7.73 21.68
CA VAL A 34 16.01 8.79 21.25
C VAL A 34 16.56 10.09 21.84
N GLU A 35 16.93 11.05 21.00
CA GLU A 35 17.43 12.35 21.45
C GLU A 35 16.42 13.03 22.39
N GLY A 36 16.92 13.55 23.51
CA GLY A 36 16.11 14.26 24.50
C GLY A 36 15.34 13.40 25.50
N GLN A 37 15.46 12.06 25.47
CA GLN A 37 14.84 11.19 26.48
C GLN A 37 15.89 10.46 27.34
N PRO A 38 15.78 10.52 28.69
CA PRO A 38 16.68 9.78 29.57
C PRO A 38 16.52 8.27 29.35
N GLU A 39 17.59 7.50 29.61
CA GLU A 39 17.58 6.03 29.59
C GLU A 39 16.36 5.50 30.36
N GLY A 40 15.35 5.07 29.63
CA GLY A 40 14.03 4.79 30.17
C GLY A 40 13.40 3.60 29.47
N SER A 41 12.54 2.90 30.21
CA SER A 41 11.75 1.75 29.74
C SER A 41 11.16 2.02 28.35
N ALA A 42 11.36 1.08 27.43
CA ALA A 42 10.90 1.15 26.03
C ALA A 42 9.42 1.55 25.90
N GLY A 43 8.58 1.16 26.87
CA GLY A 43 7.16 1.54 26.90
C GLY A 43 6.92 3.04 27.09
N ARG A 44 7.76 3.74 27.87
CA ARG A 44 7.66 5.19 28.06
C ARG A 44 8.07 5.94 26.80
N LYS A 45 9.13 5.47 26.13
CA LYS A 45 9.54 5.98 24.81
C LYS A 45 8.43 5.80 23.77
N ALA A 46 7.84 4.61 23.71
CA ALA A 46 6.75 4.29 22.78
C ALA A 46 5.55 5.24 22.98
N ARG A 47 5.09 5.42 24.22
CA ARG A 47 3.97 6.32 24.53
C ARG A 47 4.27 7.78 24.17
N ALA A 48 5.49 8.25 24.47
CA ALA A 48 5.88 9.61 24.13
C ALA A 48 5.93 9.84 22.61
N LEU A 49 6.51 8.88 21.86
CA LEU A 49 6.54 8.94 20.39
C LEU A 49 5.13 8.87 19.79
N ALA A 50 4.28 7.99 20.31
CA ALA A 50 2.88 7.89 19.89
C ALA A 50 2.11 9.20 20.18
N GLY A 51 2.31 9.79 21.37
CA GLY A 51 1.74 11.08 21.72
C GLY A 51 2.20 12.22 20.82
N ALA A 52 3.50 12.27 20.50
CA ALA A 52 4.06 13.24 19.56
C ALA A 52 3.51 13.06 18.14
N ALA A 53 3.42 11.82 17.66
CA ALA A 53 2.85 11.51 16.35
C ALA A 53 1.37 11.92 16.26
N LEU A 54 0.57 11.56 17.27
CA LEU A 54 -0.84 11.97 17.35
C LEU A 54 -0.97 13.49 17.41
N SER A 55 -0.20 14.16 18.25
CA SER A 55 -0.20 15.62 18.33
C SER A 55 0.16 16.27 16.99
N ALA A 56 1.15 15.73 16.27
CA ALA A 56 1.53 16.21 14.95
C ALA A 56 0.41 16.08 13.91
N ILE A 57 -0.30 14.94 13.90
CA ILE A 57 -1.43 14.68 13.00
C ILE A 57 -2.59 15.65 13.24
N PHE A 58 -2.91 15.94 14.50
CA PHE A 58 -3.99 16.87 14.87
C PHE A 58 -3.52 18.33 15.01
N SER A 59 -2.29 18.64 14.59
CA SER A 59 -1.77 20.00 14.66
C SER A 59 -2.11 20.82 13.41
N ARG A 60 -2.04 22.15 13.54
CA ARG A 60 -2.04 23.08 12.38
C ARG A 60 -0.89 22.84 11.39
N ARG A 61 0.09 22.01 11.74
CA ARG A 61 1.26 21.67 10.90
C ARG A 61 1.04 20.40 10.08
N PHE A 62 -0.09 19.71 10.22
CA PHE A 62 -0.41 18.53 9.42
C PHE A 62 -0.26 18.74 7.89
N PRO A 63 -0.69 19.87 7.30
CA PRO A 63 -0.49 20.12 5.87
C PRO A 63 0.99 20.12 5.44
N LEU A 64 1.91 20.57 6.32
CA LEU A 64 3.36 20.53 6.05
C LEU A 64 3.87 19.07 6.04
N LEU A 65 3.37 18.24 6.95
CA LEU A 65 3.71 16.81 6.98
C LEU A 65 3.22 16.09 5.72
N VAL A 66 1.98 16.35 5.29
CA VAL A 66 1.44 15.81 4.04
C VAL A 66 2.26 16.27 2.84
N LYS A 67 2.60 17.56 2.78
CA LYS A 67 3.46 18.11 1.73
C LYS A 67 4.84 17.46 1.70
N ALA A 68 5.47 17.26 2.86
CA ALA A 68 6.75 16.57 2.96
C ALA A 68 6.66 15.12 2.48
N PHE A 69 5.60 14.39 2.85
CA PHE A 69 5.34 13.05 2.33
C PHE A 69 5.18 13.01 0.81
N VAL A 70 4.32 13.87 0.27
CA VAL A 70 4.05 13.92 -1.17
C VAL A 70 5.32 14.25 -1.96
N THR A 71 6.12 15.20 -1.49
CA THR A 71 7.27 15.69 -2.26
C THR A 71 8.52 14.81 -2.11
N GLU A 72 8.78 14.26 -0.93
CA GLU A 72 10.03 13.53 -0.64
C GLU A 72 9.88 12.01 -0.64
N ALA A 73 8.75 11.47 -0.18
CA ALA A 73 8.52 10.01 -0.19
C ALA A 73 7.82 9.54 -1.47
N TRP A 74 6.72 10.20 -1.84
CA TRP A 74 5.91 9.78 -3.00
C TRP A 74 6.53 10.23 -4.33
N PHE A 75 6.64 11.53 -4.58
CA PHE A 75 7.26 12.07 -5.79
C PHE A 75 8.78 11.99 -5.75
N ASN A 76 9.41 11.82 -4.59
CA ASN A 76 10.86 11.66 -4.43
C ASN A 76 11.70 12.55 -5.36
N ARG A 77 11.74 13.84 -5.04
CA ARG A 77 12.42 14.87 -5.83
C ARG A 77 13.91 14.57 -6.06
N ARG A 78 14.59 13.94 -5.09
CA ARG A 78 15.99 13.53 -5.22
C ARG A 78 16.15 12.49 -6.34
N LEU A 79 15.27 11.50 -6.40
CA LEU A 79 15.30 10.48 -7.43
C LEU A 79 14.96 11.03 -8.83
N TRP A 80 14.02 11.98 -8.91
CA TRP A 80 13.71 12.67 -10.17
C TRP A 80 14.94 13.34 -10.78
N ARG A 81 15.71 14.09 -9.97
CA ARG A 81 16.95 14.74 -10.41
C ARG A 81 18.04 13.73 -10.77
N ALA A 82 18.09 12.60 -10.07
CA ALA A 82 19.16 11.62 -10.25
C ALA A 82 18.92 10.68 -11.45
N SER A 83 17.68 10.32 -11.78
CA SER A 83 17.33 9.58 -13.01
C SER A 83 15.82 9.51 -13.17
N ARG A 84 15.32 10.08 -14.28
CA ARG A 84 13.89 10.05 -14.64
C ARG A 84 13.33 8.62 -14.77
N TRP A 85 14.14 7.68 -15.27
CA TRP A 85 13.72 6.28 -15.42
C TRP A 85 13.58 5.55 -14.08
N ARG A 86 14.52 5.79 -13.15
CA ARG A 86 14.40 5.24 -11.78
C ARG A 86 13.20 5.84 -11.07
N TRP A 87 13.00 7.14 -11.25
CA TRP A 87 11.85 7.85 -10.70
C TRP A 87 10.54 7.31 -11.25
N LEU A 88 10.41 7.15 -12.57
CA LEU A 88 9.18 6.68 -13.20
C LEU A 88 8.81 5.28 -12.67
N ASN A 89 9.78 4.37 -12.60
CA ASN A 89 9.57 3.05 -12.02
C ASN A 89 9.09 3.13 -10.55
N HIS A 90 9.78 3.91 -9.71
CA HIS A 90 9.37 4.14 -8.31
C HIS A 90 7.97 4.71 -8.21
N PHE A 91 7.66 5.75 -8.99
CA PHE A 91 6.38 6.44 -8.99
C PHE A 91 5.24 5.50 -9.41
N LEU A 92 5.42 4.71 -10.48
CA LEU A 92 4.41 3.76 -10.94
C LEU A 92 4.16 2.65 -9.91
N LEU A 93 5.23 2.01 -9.41
CA LEU A 93 5.13 0.95 -8.40
C LEU A 93 4.50 1.45 -7.10
N LEU A 94 5.00 2.56 -6.56
CA LEU A 94 4.52 3.09 -5.29
C LEU A 94 3.08 3.59 -5.41
N SER A 95 2.73 4.31 -6.48
CA SER A 95 1.36 4.82 -6.66
C SER A 95 0.36 3.68 -6.88
N GLY A 96 0.72 2.70 -7.72
CA GLY A 96 -0.12 1.52 -7.93
C GLY A 96 -0.33 0.73 -6.64
N PHE A 97 0.76 0.44 -5.91
CA PHE A 97 0.69 -0.25 -4.62
C PHE A 97 -0.13 0.52 -3.59
N MET A 98 0.12 1.82 -3.40
CA MET A 98 -0.59 2.65 -2.42
C MET A 98 -2.08 2.74 -2.75
N LEU A 99 -2.43 2.93 -4.02
CA LEU A 99 -3.82 3.00 -4.44
C LEU A 99 -4.54 1.67 -4.19
N LEU A 100 -4.00 0.54 -4.67
CA LEU A 100 -4.59 -0.78 -4.49
C LEU A 100 -4.70 -1.18 -3.01
N MET A 101 -3.66 -0.93 -2.22
CA MET A 101 -3.65 -1.21 -0.79
C MET A 101 -4.69 -0.36 -0.05
N THR A 102 -4.81 0.93 -0.39
CA THR A 102 -5.81 1.83 0.19
C THR A 102 -7.22 1.39 -0.17
N LEU A 103 -7.48 1.09 -1.44
CA LEU A 103 -8.79 0.59 -1.89
C LEU A 103 -9.17 -0.70 -1.18
N SER A 104 -8.24 -1.65 -1.09
CA SER A 104 -8.46 -2.92 -0.38
C SER A 104 -8.75 -2.70 1.10
N GLY A 105 -7.99 -1.81 1.76
CA GLY A 105 -8.18 -1.49 3.17
C GLY A 105 -9.50 -0.77 3.44
N VAL A 106 -9.87 0.20 2.59
CA VAL A 106 -11.14 0.93 2.71
C VAL A 106 -12.33 0.02 2.41
N ALA A 107 -12.23 -0.85 1.40
CA ALA A 107 -13.26 -1.84 1.10
C ALA A 107 -13.45 -2.82 2.26
N ALA A 108 -12.36 -3.39 2.79
CA ALA A 108 -12.42 -4.29 3.94
C ALA A 108 -12.97 -3.61 5.20
N LEU A 109 -12.56 -2.37 5.48
CA LEU A 109 -13.12 -1.58 6.60
C LEU A 109 -14.61 -1.31 6.40
N SER A 110 -15.01 -0.93 5.18
CA SER A 110 -16.39 -0.56 4.87
C SER A 110 -17.31 -1.78 4.94
N GLU A 111 -16.89 -2.90 4.37
CA GLU A 111 -17.66 -4.14 4.38
C GLU A 111 -17.66 -4.76 5.78
N LYS A 112 -16.50 -5.06 6.35
CA LYS A 112 -16.40 -5.91 7.56
C LYS A 112 -16.68 -5.16 8.85
N VAL A 113 -16.49 -3.84 8.88
CA VAL A 113 -16.69 -3.02 10.09
C VAL A 113 -17.90 -2.10 9.92
N LEU A 114 -17.89 -1.18 8.95
CA LEU A 114 -18.92 -0.15 8.87
C LEU A 114 -20.29 -0.72 8.50
N TYR A 115 -20.34 -1.69 7.58
CA TYR A 115 -21.58 -2.35 7.19
C TYR A 115 -22.01 -3.42 8.22
N HIS A 116 -21.17 -4.41 8.52
CA HIS A 116 -21.58 -5.52 9.39
C HIS A 116 -21.69 -5.16 10.89
N VAL A 117 -20.81 -4.31 11.41
CA VAL A 117 -20.81 -3.97 12.85
C VAL A 117 -21.68 -2.74 13.12
N PHE A 118 -21.52 -1.69 12.33
CA PHE A 118 -22.21 -0.41 12.55
C PHE A 118 -23.46 -0.21 11.70
N HIS A 119 -23.79 -1.15 10.79
CA HIS A 119 -25.00 -1.09 9.95
C HIS A 119 -25.12 0.19 9.10
N LEU A 120 -23.99 0.79 8.74
CA LEU A 120 -23.89 2.05 8.01
C LEU A 120 -24.01 1.90 6.48
N GLY A 121 -24.58 0.78 6.00
CA GLY A 121 -24.72 0.50 4.57
C GLY A 121 -25.60 1.46 3.79
N HIS A 122 -26.46 2.21 4.50
CA HIS A 122 -27.34 3.22 3.94
C HIS A 122 -26.61 4.51 3.55
N VAL A 123 -25.38 4.72 4.02
CA VAL A 123 -24.59 5.92 3.69
C VAL A 123 -23.97 5.73 2.30
N PRO A 124 -24.27 6.59 1.30
CA PRO A 124 -23.82 6.40 -0.08
C PRO A 124 -22.30 6.29 -0.24
N TRP A 125 -21.54 7.04 0.56
CA TRP A 125 -20.07 6.96 0.52
C TRP A 125 -19.53 5.64 1.05
N ILE A 126 -20.20 5.02 2.04
CA ILE A 126 -19.79 3.73 2.59
C ILE A 126 -20.19 2.62 1.62
N SER A 127 -21.39 2.71 1.02
CA SER A 127 -21.86 1.73 0.03
C SER A 127 -20.99 1.67 -1.21
N MET A 128 -20.42 2.80 -1.65
CA MET A 128 -19.44 2.83 -2.72
C MET A 128 -18.25 1.90 -2.50
N TRP A 129 -17.76 1.78 -1.26
CA TRP A 129 -16.52 1.06 -0.96
C TRP A 129 -16.71 -0.42 -0.68
N TYR A 130 -17.85 -0.84 -0.12
CA TYR A 130 -18.12 -2.28 0.07
C TYR A 130 -18.82 -2.94 -1.14
N THR A 131 -19.38 -2.15 -2.05
CA THR A 131 -19.95 -2.67 -3.31
C THR A 131 -18.82 -2.92 -4.30
N ALA A 132 -18.50 -4.20 -4.54
CA ALA A 132 -17.41 -4.60 -5.43
C ALA A 132 -17.53 -4.00 -6.84
N ASP A 133 -18.76 -3.90 -7.36
CA ASP A 133 -19.06 -3.43 -8.72
C ASP A 133 -19.33 -1.93 -8.84
N HIS A 134 -19.00 -1.14 -7.81
CA HIS A 134 -19.16 0.29 -7.94
C HIS A 134 -18.22 0.86 -9.02
N PRO A 135 -18.69 1.68 -9.98
CA PRO A 135 -17.87 2.20 -11.07
C PRO A 135 -16.57 2.89 -10.62
N VAL A 136 -16.64 3.71 -9.57
CA VAL A 136 -15.45 4.39 -9.03
C VAL A 136 -14.42 3.38 -8.52
N THR A 137 -14.86 2.34 -7.80
CA THR A 137 -13.99 1.30 -7.26
C THR A 137 -13.36 0.48 -8.38
N GLY A 138 -14.13 0.12 -9.42
CA GLY A 138 -13.63 -0.55 -10.61
C GLY A 138 -12.57 0.26 -11.35
N LEU A 139 -12.85 1.54 -11.65
CA LEU A 139 -11.90 2.42 -12.34
C LEU A 139 -10.60 2.62 -11.55
N LEU A 140 -10.70 2.83 -10.23
CA LEU A 140 -9.51 3.04 -9.40
C LEU A 140 -8.68 1.76 -9.27
N ASN A 141 -9.31 0.58 -9.21
CA ASN A 141 -8.59 -0.70 -9.25
C ASN A 141 -7.88 -0.91 -10.58
N GLU A 142 -8.50 -0.55 -11.70
CA GLU A 142 -7.89 -0.63 -13.04
C GLU A 142 -6.70 0.32 -13.21
N ILE A 143 -6.82 1.56 -12.73
CA ILE A 143 -5.70 2.51 -12.70
C ILE A 143 -4.58 1.97 -11.81
N GLY A 144 -4.90 1.54 -10.59
CA GLY A 144 -3.92 1.02 -9.63
C GLY A 144 -3.21 -0.23 -10.15
N GLY A 145 -3.97 -1.19 -10.67
CA GLY A 145 -3.49 -2.41 -11.29
C GLY A 145 -2.59 -2.14 -12.47
N THR A 146 -2.96 -1.20 -13.35
CA THR A 146 -2.17 -0.81 -14.52
C THR A 146 -0.85 -0.15 -14.11
N LEU A 147 -0.89 0.84 -13.21
CA LEU A 147 0.31 1.51 -12.70
C LEU A 147 1.27 0.51 -12.06
N MET A 148 0.75 -0.37 -11.20
CA MET A 148 1.52 -1.41 -10.54
C MET A 148 2.12 -2.39 -11.55
N THR A 149 1.37 -2.78 -12.58
CA THR A 149 1.84 -3.73 -13.60
C THR A 149 2.94 -3.14 -14.46
N VAL A 150 2.74 -1.93 -14.99
CA VAL A 150 3.75 -1.27 -15.82
C VAL A 150 5.02 -1.01 -14.99
N GLY A 151 4.86 -0.54 -13.75
CA GLY A 151 5.99 -0.36 -12.82
C GLY A 151 6.72 -1.67 -12.55
N PHE A 152 5.99 -2.76 -12.26
CA PHE A 152 6.58 -4.06 -11.96
C PHE A 152 7.31 -4.66 -13.17
N LEU A 153 6.71 -4.63 -14.36
CA LEU A 153 7.36 -5.10 -15.58
C LEU A 153 8.62 -4.29 -15.87
N PHE A 154 8.56 -2.97 -15.74
CA PHE A 154 9.73 -2.12 -15.92
C PHE A 154 10.83 -2.46 -14.90
N PHE A 155 10.46 -2.68 -13.65
CA PHE A 155 11.39 -3.13 -12.61
C PHE A 155 12.04 -4.48 -12.94
N VAL A 156 11.26 -5.49 -13.33
CA VAL A 156 11.76 -6.82 -13.71
C VAL A 156 12.71 -6.72 -14.90
N VAL A 157 12.32 -6.02 -15.96
CA VAL A 157 13.17 -5.80 -17.15
C VAL A 157 14.48 -5.13 -16.75
N ARG A 158 14.43 -4.03 -16.00
CA ARG A 158 15.64 -3.33 -15.55
C ARG A 158 16.53 -4.20 -14.66
N ARG A 159 15.93 -5.00 -13.78
CA ARG A 159 16.64 -5.81 -12.79
C ARG A 159 17.32 -7.03 -13.41
N TYR A 160 16.64 -7.73 -14.31
CA TYR A 160 17.09 -9.03 -14.79
C TYR A 160 17.66 -9.02 -16.21
N LEU A 161 17.23 -8.09 -17.08
CA LEU A 161 17.74 -7.96 -18.44
C LEU A 161 18.91 -6.97 -18.51
N PHE A 162 18.75 -5.75 -17.98
CA PHE A 162 19.79 -4.71 -18.05
C PHE A 162 20.88 -4.81 -16.97
N ARG A 163 20.61 -5.51 -15.86
CA ARG A 163 21.53 -5.81 -14.74
C ARG A 163 22.56 -4.70 -14.40
N PRO A 164 22.12 -3.54 -13.88
CA PRO A 164 23.05 -2.49 -13.46
C PRO A 164 24.05 -2.96 -12.38
N ASN A 165 25.33 -2.60 -12.54
CA ASN A 165 26.44 -3.01 -11.64
C ASN A 165 26.26 -2.66 -10.15
N GLN A 166 25.34 -1.76 -9.82
CA GLN A 166 25.05 -1.32 -8.45
C GLN A 166 24.06 -2.23 -7.71
N LEU A 167 23.41 -3.19 -8.38
CA LEU A 167 22.41 -4.06 -7.76
C LEU A 167 23.06 -5.25 -7.04
N ARG A 168 22.96 -5.25 -5.71
CA ARG A 168 23.15 -6.45 -4.89
C ARG A 168 21.80 -7.12 -4.66
N THR A 169 21.64 -8.34 -5.14
CA THR A 169 20.42 -9.14 -4.99
C THR A 169 20.60 -10.21 -3.92
N GLY A 170 19.79 -10.19 -2.88
CA GLY A 170 19.72 -11.26 -1.87
C GLY A 170 18.50 -12.18 -2.07
N PRO A 171 18.44 -13.33 -1.37
CA PRO A 171 17.29 -14.24 -1.45
C PRO A 171 15.95 -13.57 -1.12
N MET A 172 15.94 -12.69 -0.11
CA MET A 172 14.75 -11.92 0.27
C MET A 172 14.28 -10.97 -0.83
N ASP A 173 15.21 -10.45 -1.65
CA ASP A 173 14.82 -9.62 -2.79
C ASP A 173 14.08 -10.42 -3.84
N HIS A 174 14.55 -11.64 -4.12
CA HIS A 174 13.94 -12.51 -5.10
C HIS A 174 12.54 -12.92 -4.62
N TRP A 175 12.40 -13.29 -3.35
CA TRP A 175 11.11 -13.56 -2.74
C TRP A 175 10.14 -12.38 -2.92
N MET A 176 10.57 -11.14 -2.64
CA MET A 176 9.72 -9.96 -2.82
C MET A 176 9.30 -9.74 -4.27
N VAL A 177 10.18 -9.96 -5.25
CA VAL A 177 9.80 -9.87 -6.67
C VAL A 177 8.75 -10.92 -7.01
N VAL A 178 9.00 -12.17 -6.63
CA VAL A 178 8.09 -13.30 -6.92
C VAL A 178 6.74 -13.08 -6.25
N ALA A 179 6.73 -12.69 -4.99
CA ALA A 179 5.51 -12.55 -4.22
C ALA A 179 4.67 -11.34 -4.66
N LEU A 180 5.31 -10.21 -5.04
CA LEU A 180 4.61 -9.09 -5.66
C LEU A 180 4.03 -9.46 -7.03
N GLY A 181 4.80 -10.19 -7.85
CA GLY A 181 4.30 -10.71 -9.12
C GLY A 181 3.11 -11.64 -8.93
N LEU A 182 3.18 -12.56 -7.97
CA LEU A 182 2.11 -13.51 -7.66
C LEU A 182 0.81 -12.79 -7.27
N ILE A 183 0.87 -11.80 -6.36
CA ILE A 183 -0.30 -11.01 -5.97
C ILE A 183 -0.84 -10.24 -7.17
N LEU A 184 0.02 -9.54 -7.90
CA LEU A 184 -0.39 -8.71 -9.02
C LEU A 184 -1.09 -9.53 -10.11
N PHE A 185 -0.47 -10.63 -10.54
CA PHE A 185 -1.02 -11.46 -11.62
C PHE A 185 -2.21 -12.30 -11.17
N SER A 186 -2.26 -12.74 -9.90
CA SER A 186 -3.47 -13.37 -9.36
C SER A 186 -4.64 -12.37 -9.25
N GLY A 187 -4.37 -11.10 -8.98
CA GLY A 187 -5.38 -10.04 -8.99
C GLY A 187 -5.97 -9.82 -10.38
N TRP A 188 -5.12 -9.73 -11.40
CA TRP A 188 -5.58 -9.66 -12.80
C TRP A 188 -6.35 -10.91 -13.22
N ALA A 189 -5.87 -12.10 -12.84
CA ALA A 189 -6.59 -13.34 -13.12
C ALA A 189 -7.97 -13.35 -12.46
N ALA A 190 -8.07 -12.95 -11.19
CA ALA A 190 -9.33 -12.85 -10.48
C ALA A 190 -10.28 -11.87 -11.19
N GLU A 191 -9.80 -10.70 -11.61
CA GLU A 191 -10.62 -9.72 -12.33
C GLU A 191 -11.09 -10.21 -13.69
N VAL A 192 -10.20 -10.81 -14.49
CA VAL A 192 -10.53 -11.36 -15.82
C VAL A 192 -11.60 -12.44 -15.74
N ILE A 193 -11.54 -13.32 -14.72
CA ILE A 193 -12.55 -14.34 -14.50
C ILE A 193 -13.85 -13.73 -13.97
N ARG A 194 -13.77 -12.80 -13.02
CA ARG A 194 -14.94 -12.08 -12.45
C ARG A 194 -15.74 -11.36 -13.54
N LEU A 195 -15.08 -10.70 -14.48
CA LEU A 195 -15.70 -10.01 -15.62
C LEU A 195 -16.40 -10.95 -16.63
N ASN A 196 -16.26 -12.27 -16.49
CA ASN A 196 -17.02 -13.26 -17.25
C ASN A 196 -18.07 -14.01 -16.40
N SER A 197 -18.15 -13.72 -15.09
CA SER A 197 -19.09 -14.35 -14.16
C SER A 197 -20.51 -13.78 -14.28
N SER A 198 -21.47 -14.33 -13.56
CA SER A 198 -22.86 -13.83 -13.53
C SER A 198 -23.02 -12.58 -12.66
N ASP A 199 -22.10 -12.35 -11.73
CA ASP A 199 -22.11 -11.24 -10.77
C ASP A 199 -21.37 -10.02 -11.35
N ILE A 200 -21.98 -9.44 -12.39
CA ILE A 200 -21.42 -8.30 -13.09
C ILE A 200 -22.37 -7.10 -12.99
N GLY A 201 -21.97 -6.10 -12.20
CA GLY A 201 -22.58 -4.77 -12.20
C GLY A 201 -22.15 -3.87 -13.37
N PRO A 202 -22.32 -2.53 -13.30
CA PRO A 202 -22.03 -1.62 -14.41
C PRO A 202 -20.53 -1.37 -14.68
N ALA A 203 -19.64 -1.87 -13.80
CA ALA A 203 -18.20 -1.65 -13.87
C ALA A 203 -17.39 -2.27 -15.04
N PRO A 204 -17.87 -3.24 -15.85
CA PRO A 204 -17.05 -3.82 -16.92
C PRO A 204 -16.60 -2.82 -17.98
N HIS A 205 -17.47 -1.88 -18.35
CA HIS A 205 -17.21 -1.01 -19.50
C HIS A 205 -16.14 0.06 -19.22
N ILE A 206 -15.85 0.31 -17.95
CA ILE A 206 -14.80 1.23 -17.50
C ILE A 206 -13.47 0.52 -17.24
N ALA A 207 -13.45 -0.82 -17.27
CA ALA A 207 -12.28 -1.64 -17.06
C ALA A 207 -11.41 -1.71 -18.33
N PHE A 208 -10.63 -0.65 -18.58
CA PHE A 208 -9.97 -0.43 -19.86
C PHE A 208 -8.87 -1.45 -20.19
N ILE A 209 -8.28 -2.16 -19.21
CA ILE A 209 -7.38 -3.30 -19.46
C ILE A 209 -8.09 -4.62 -19.19
N GLY A 210 -8.75 -4.75 -18.04
CA GLY A 210 -9.38 -6.01 -17.61
C GLY A 210 -10.47 -6.48 -18.56
N TYR A 211 -11.30 -5.58 -19.10
CA TYR A 211 -12.38 -5.96 -20.01
C TYR A 211 -11.85 -6.50 -21.35
N PRO A 212 -10.94 -5.84 -22.08
CA PRO A 212 -10.34 -6.45 -23.27
C PRO A 212 -9.70 -7.81 -23.00
N LEU A 213 -9.01 -7.98 -21.87
CA LEU A 213 -8.41 -9.26 -21.48
C LEU A 213 -9.46 -10.33 -21.19
N SER A 214 -10.57 -9.96 -20.54
CA SER A 214 -11.67 -10.88 -20.24
C SER A 214 -12.32 -11.43 -21.51
N ARG A 215 -12.42 -10.61 -22.56
CA ARG A 215 -12.95 -11.03 -23.86
C ARG A 215 -12.08 -12.06 -24.58
N LEU A 216 -10.77 -12.10 -24.32
CA LEU A 216 -9.86 -13.09 -24.95
C LEU A 216 -10.15 -14.52 -24.49
N VAL A 217 -10.74 -14.68 -23.31
CA VAL A 217 -10.99 -16.00 -22.69
C VAL A 217 -12.47 -16.36 -22.59
N ALA A 218 -13.37 -15.43 -22.92
CA ALA A 218 -14.82 -15.58 -22.75
C ALA A 218 -15.44 -16.80 -23.46
N GLY A 219 -14.80 -17.32 -24.50
CA GLY A 219 -15.27 -18.50 -25.23
C GLY A 219 -14.92 -19.84 -24.57
N LEU A 220 -14.17 -19.85 -23.47
CA LEU A 220 -13.79 -21.07 -22.77
C LEU A 220 -15.00 -21.65 -22.00
N PRO A 221 -15.17 -22.99 -21.98
CA PRO A 221 -16.26 -23.65 -21.26
C PRO A 221 -15.93 -23.76 -19.76
N LEU A 222 -15.73 -22.62 -19.09
CA LEU A 222 -15.41 -22.54 -17.67
C LEU A 222 -16.66 -22.20 -16.85
N ASP A 223 -16.71 -22.75 -15.63
CA ASP A 223 -17.63 -22.31 -14.59
C ASP A 223 -17.12 -21.00 -13.99
N TRP A 224 -17.50 -19.88 -14.62
CA TRP A 224 -16.98 -18.55 -14.30
C TRP A 224 -17.23 -18.14 -12.85
N ASP A 225 -18.42 -18.43 -12.32
CA ASP A 225 -18.80 -18.08 -10.94
C ASP A 225 -17.93 -18.83 -9.92
N ARG A 226 -17.75 -20.14 -10.14
CA ARG A 226 -16.90 -20.95 -9.27
C ARG A 226 -15.44 -20.51 -9.31
N TRP A 227 -14.91 -20.25 -10.50
CA TRP A 227 -13.52 -19.81 -10.64
C TRP A 227 -13.31 -18.39 -10.10
N ALA A 228 -14.29 -17.50 -10.24
CA ALA A 228 -14.24 -16.16 -9.65
C ALA A 228 -14.12 -16.25 -8.13
N ALA A 229 -14.95 -17.07 -7.48
CA ALA A 229 -14.88 -17.30 -6.03
C ALA A 229 -13.54 -17.89 -5.58
N ILE A 230 -13.01 -18.89 -6.31
CA ILE A 230 -11.72 -19.52 -5.99
C ILE A 230 -10.56 -18.53 -6.12
N LEU A 231 -10.51 -17.78 -7.23
CA LEU A 231 -9.42 -16.85 -7.48
C LEU A 231 -9.47 -15.63 -6.56
N TYR A 232 -10.67 -15.16 -6.20
CA TYR A 232 -10.83 -14.10 -5.21
C TYR A 232 -10.21 -14.51 -3.85
N VAL A 233 -10.57 -15.70 -3.36
CA VAL A 233 -10.00 -16.23 -2.10
C VAL A 233 -8.51 -16.52 -2.23
N GLY A 234 -8.08 -17.13 -3.34
CA GLY A 234 -6.67 -17.41 -3.60
C GLY A 234 -5.81 -16.15 -3.60
N HIS A 235 -6.27 -15.09 -4.28
CA HIS A 235 -5.64 -13.78 -4.26
C HIS A 235 -5.56 -13.20 -2.84
N GLY A 236 -6.65 -13.27 -2.07
CA GLY A 236 -6.66 -12.84 -0.67
C GLY A 236 -5.64 -13.58 0.21
N VAL A 237 -5.48 -14.89 0.00
CA VAL A 237 -4.46 -15.71 0.70
C VAL A 237 -3.05 -15.30 0.29
N PHE A 238 -2.78 -15.12 -1.00
CA PHE A 238 -1.47 -14.63 -1.46
C PHE A 238 -1.12 -13.25 -0.91
N THR A 239 -2.11 -12.35 -0.86
CA THR A 239 -1.96 -11.03 -0.23
C THR A 239 -1.60 -11.15 1.24
N SER A 240 -2.27 -12.04 1.98
CA SER A 240 -1.96 -12.31 3.39
C SER A 240 -0.52 -12.83 3.59
N LEU A 241 -0.06 -13.70 2.69
CA LEU A 241 1.29 -14.25 2.71
C LEU A 241 2.37 -13.20 2.42
N VAL A 242 2.10 -12.18 1.60
CA VAL A 242 3.07 -11.09 1.43
C VAL A 242 3.05 -10.15 2.62
N ILE A 243 1.88 -9.81 3.13
CA ILE A 243 1.74 -8.92 4.29
C ILE A 243 2.55 -9.45 5.49
N VAL A 244 2.47 -10.74 5.80
CA VAL A 244 3.24 -11.32 6.94
C VAL A 244 4.76 -11.15 6.79
N THR A 245 5.26 -11.04 5.56
CA THR A 245 6.69 -10.85 5.31
C THR A 245 7.16 -9.40 5.34
N ILE A 246 6.22 -8.43 5.33
CA ILE A 246 6.54 -6.99 5.34
C ILE A 246 7.57 -6.65 6.43
N PRO A 247 7.39 -7.02 7.73
CA PRO A 247 8.28 -6.61 8.82
C PRO A 247 9.74 -7.06 8.63
N PHE A 248 9.94 -8.14 7.89
CA PHE A 248 11.24 -8.79 7.71
C PHE A 248 11.86 -8.51 6.33
N SER A 249 11.20 -7.69 5.52
CA SER A 249 11.58 -7.41 4.15
C SER A 249 12.22 -6.03 3.99
N LYS A 250 12.73 -5.76 2.78
CA LYS A 250 13.18 -4.41 2.40
C LYS A 250 12.04 -3.38 2.37
N PHE A 251 10.76 -3.79 2.42
CA PHE A 251 9.66 -2.83 2.60
C PHE A 251 9.82 -2.04 3.89
N MET A 252 10.26 -2.65 5.01
CA MET A 252 10.50 -1.89 6.23
C MET A 252 11.59 -0.84 6.07
N HIS A 253 12.64 -1.14 5.30
CA HIS A 253 13.68 -0.16 5.01
C HIS A 253 13.13 1.01 4.16
N VAL A 254 12.27 0.72 3.17
CA VAL A 254 11.62 1.75 2.36
C VAL A 254 10.67 2.61 3.19
N ILE A 255 9.88 2.00 4.07
CA ILE A 255 8.97 2.71 4.99
C ILE A 255 9.79 3.59 5.93
N ALA A 256 10.82 3.04 6.59
CA ALA A 256 11.68 3.80 7.50
C ALA A 256 12.39 4.95 6.79
N GLY A 257 12.98 4.70 5.61
CA GLY A 257 13.66 5.73 4.81
C GLY A 257 12.70 6.82 4.34
N GLY A 258 11.48 6.47 3.96
CA GLY A 258 10.42 7.43 3.62
C GLY A 258 10.03 8.29 4.83
N LEU A 259 9.81 7.68 6.00
CA LEU A 259 9.49 8.40 7.23
C LEU A 259 10.60 9.37 7.64
N LEU A 260 11.88 8.96 7.52
CA LEU A 260 13.02 9.82 7.78
C LEU A 260 13.08 10.99 6.81
N ALA A 261 12.89 10.75 5.51
CA ALA A 261 12.86 11.82 4.51
C ALA A 261 11.75 12.85 4.78
N VAL A 262 10.58 12.38 5.22
CA VAL A 262 9.47 13.24 5.64
C VAL A 262 9.82 14.04 6.89
N ALA A 263 10.43 13.40 7.89
CA ALA A 263 10.83 14.06 9.13
C ALA A 263 11.87 15.16 8.86
N ASP A 264 12.92 14.86 8.08
CA ASP A 264 13.96 15.82 7.71
C ASP A 264 13.37 17.05 7.00
N GLN A 265 12.49 16.81 6.02
CA GLN A 265 11.83 17.88 5.27
C GLN A 265 10.88 18.69 6.15
N TYR A 266 10.13 18.03 7.03
CA TYR A 266 9.24 18.70 7.97
C TYR A 266 10.00 19.61 8.93
N GLN A 267 11.15 19.17 9.46
CA GLN A 267 12.02 19.99 10.30
C GLN A 267 12.58 21.19 9.53
N ALA A 268 13.00 21.00 8.28
CA ALA A 268 13.46 22.09 7.43
C ALA A 268 12.36 23.13 7.15
N GLU A 269 11.12 22.69 6.91
CA GLU A 269 9.98 23.61 6.71
C GLU A 269 9.62 24.38 7.98
N ILE A 270 9.68 23.73 9.15
CA ILE A 270 9.48 24.42 10.43
C ILE A 270 10.56 25.48 10.66
N ALA A 271 11.83 25.14 10.42
CA ALA A 271 12.94 26.07 10.58
C ALA A 271 12.77 27.30 9.68
N HIS A 272 12.33 27.12 8.43
CA HIS A 272 12.05 28.20 7.50
C HIS A 272 10.91 29.10 7.98
N VAL A 273 9.76 28.52 8.35
CA VAL A 273 8.59 29.28 8.84
C VAL A 273 8.89 30.01 10.15
N GLY A 274 9.72 29.41 11.02
CA GLY A 274 10.19 30.04 12.25
C GLY A 274 11.14 31.21 11.99
N GLY A 275 12.05 31.07 11.02
CA GLY A 275 12.98 32.12 10.62
C GLY A 275 12.30 33.34 10.00
N GLU A 276 11.30 33.13 9.14
CA GLU A 276 10.51 34.23 8.56
C GLU A 276 9.74 35.02 9.63
N LYS A 277 9.14 34.33 10.62
CA LYS A 277 8.46 35.01 11.73
C LYS A 277 9.43 35.78 12.63
N GLY A 278 10.63 35.24 12.87
CA GLY A 278 11.68 35.94 13.63
C GLY A 278 12.16 37.20 12.92
N ALA A 279 12.37 37.15 11.60
CA ALA A 279 12.80 38.30 10.80
C ALA A 279 11.76 39.42 10.75
N VAL A 280 10.46 39.08 10.71
CA VAL A 280 9.36 40.06 10.72
C VAL A 280 9.27 40.82 12.06
N HIS A 281 9.71 40.22 13.17
CA HIS A 281 9.73 40.88 14.49
C HIS A 281 10.99 41.71 14.78
N VAL A 282 12.07 41.55 14.00
CA VAL A 282 13.31 42.34 14.15
C VAL A 282 13.25 43.65 13.36
N HIS A 283 12.28 43.79 12.44
CA HIS A 283 12.09 44.97 11.60
C HIS A 283 10.83 45.79 11.95
N ALA A 284 10.25 45.58 13.14
CA ALA A 284 9.09 46.33 13.64
C ALA A 284 9.46 47.16 14.88
#